data_AF-A0AAW8DLB4-F1
#
_entry.id   AF-A0AAW8DLB4-F1
#
_cell.length_a   1.000
_cell.length_b   1.000
_cell.length_c   1.000
_cell.angle_alpha   90.00
_cell.angle_beta   90.00
_cell.angle_gamma   90.00
#
_symmetry.space_group_name_H-M   'P 1'
#
loop_
_entity.id
_entity.type
_entity.pdbx_description
1 polymer ?
#
loop_
_entity_poly.entity_id
_entity_poly.type
_entity_poly.pdbx_seq_one_letter_code
_entity_poly.pdbx_strand_id
1 'polypeptide(L)'
;MWRGPGVDGGAVHPTGGPAANWALAAKPGDSITIIGPNNRAAHCVTAETYSGIEWRPGLAQRVLLAGDETAVPAIGAILESLPAGITGHAFLEVPEAGDFQDLDTEADIEITWLARGTALGRSRPHGELLHEAVRGAVPVPGWVGIISLDGAAGPEPEDVNVDRDILWETPLRMDTAAIEASRNPGLPSGALPFYAWIAGEAGVIKELRRYLVRDVGIDRKQVAFMGYWRKGKAEL
;
A
#
# COMPACT_ATOMS: atom_id res chain seq x y z
N MET A 1 5.37 16.84 -4.42
CA MET A 1 6.10 17.60 -5.48
C MET A 1 7.50 16.99 -5.68
N TRP A 2 7.82 16.41 -6.84
CA TRP A 2 9.10 15.67 -7.05
C TRP A 2 10.21 16.59 -7.60
N ARG A 3 11.34 16.72 -6.88
CA ARG A 3 12.58 17.35 -7.38
C ARG A 3 13.78 16.45 -7.06
N GLY A 4 14.50 15.99 -8.09
CA GLY A 4 15.81 15.33 -7.95
C GLY A 4 16.97 16.33 -7.86
N PRO A 5 18.18 15.90 -7.47
CA PRO A 5 19.32 16.79 -7.26
C PRO A 5 19.89 17.29 -8.59
N GLY A 6 20.06 18.61 -8.68
CA GLY A 6 20.56 19.29 -9.88
C GLY A 6 22.07 19.15 -10.08
N VAL A 7 22.47 19.14 -11.34
CA VAL A 7 23.82 19.50 -11.80
C VAL A 7 23.70 20.42 -13.01
N ASP A 8 24.61 21.40 -13.04
CA ASP A 8 24.57 22.66 -13.80
C ASP A 8 24.47 22.54 -15.32
N GLY A 9 23.79 23.52 -15.92
CA GLY A 9 23.98 23.89 -17.33
C GLY A 9 22.71 23.92 -18.19
N GLY A 10 21.98 25.05 -18.15
CA GLY A 10 21.34 25.61 -19.36
C GLY A 10 20.33 24.76 -20.15
N ALA A 11 19.49 23.95 -19.51
CA ALA A 11 18.19 23.51 -20.05
C ALA A 11 17.31 23.02 -18.90
N VAL A 12 16.08 23.54 -18.77
CA VAL A 12 15.11 23.01 -17.81
C VAL A 12 14.61 21.68 -18.35
N HIS A 13 15.34 20.60 -18.05
CA HIS A 13 14.83 19.25 -18.27
C HIS A 13 13.66 19.04 -17.30
N PRO A 14 12.47 18.65 -17.79
CA PRO A 14 11.39 18.21 -16.91
C PRO A 14 11.93 17.06 -16.06
N THR A 15 12.03 17.26 -14.76
CA THR A 15 12.74 16.31 -13.91
C THR A 15 11.91 15.02 -13.73
N GLY A 16 10.58 15.08 -13.85
CA GLY A 16 9.69 13.93 -13.69
C GLY A 16 9.54 13.05 -14.94
N GLY A 17 8.83 11.91 -14.79
CA GLY A 17 8.35 11.10 -15.91
C GLY A 17 7.23 11.76 -16.71
N PRO A 18 6.80 11.19 -17.85
CA PRO A 18 5.85 11.83 -18.78
C PRO A 18 4.52 12.22 -18.11
N ALA A 19 3.96 11.36 -17.25
CA ALA A 19 2.73 11.65 -16.52
C ALA A 19 2.88 12.81 -15.52
N ALA A 20 3.99 12.84 -14.76
CA ALA A 20 4.27 13.93 -13.82
C ALA A 20 4.48 15.26 -14.54
N ASN A 21 5.19 15.25 -15.67
CA ASN A 21 5.41 16.46 -16.48
C ASN A 21 4.11 16.97 -17.10
N TRP A 22 3.25 16.07 -17.58
CA TRP A 22 1.92 16.44 -18.06
C TRP A 22 1.09 17.05 -16.93
N ALA A 23 1.02 16.41 -15.76
CA ALA A 23 0.24 16.90 -14.63
C ALA A 23 0.69 18.30 -14.16
N LEU A 24 1.98 18.60 -14.21
CA LEU A 24 2.53 19.92 -13.87
C LEU A 24 2.19 21.01 -14.91
N ALA A 25 2.01 20.63 -16.17
CA ALA A 25 1.79 21.56 -17.28
C ALA A 25 0.31 21.66 -17.72
N ALA A 26 -0.55 20.76 -17.25
CA ALA A 26 -1.94 20.62 -17.67
C ALA A 26 -2.76 21.89 -17.40
N LYS A 27 -3.62 22.25 -18.36
CA LYS A 27 -4.52 23.41 -18.33
C LYS A 27 -5.94 23.01 -18.71
N PRO A 28 -6.97 23.78 -18.30
CA PRO A 28 -8.34 23.57 -18.77
C PRO A 28 -8.39 23.53 -20.31
N GLY A 29 -8.92 22.45 -20.86
CA GLY A 29 -8.98 22.18 -22.30
C GLY A 29 -8.00 21.11 -22.79
N ASP A 30 -6.98 20.75 -22.01
CA ASP A 30 -6.08 19.64 -22.34
C ASP A 30 -6.82 18.30 -22.29
N SER A 31 -6.46 17.38 -23.19
CA SER A 31 -7.09 16.06 -23.29
C SER A 31 -6.18 14.96 -22.75
N ILE A 32 -6.80 13.98 -22.09
CA ILE A 32 -6.14 12.75 -21.63
C ILE A 32 -7.09 11.56 -21.87
N THR A 33 -6.52 10.44 -22.31
CA THR A 33 -7.25 9.17 -22.43
C THR A 33 -7.03 8.34 -21.17
N ILE A 34 -8.10 7.90 -20.53
CA ILE A 34 -8.05 7.05 -19.35
C ILE A 34 -8.59 5.66 -19.73
N ILE A 35 -7.78 4.63 -19.52
CA ILE A 35 -8.21 3.23 -19.54
C ILE A 35 -8.24 2.80 -18.09
N GLY A 36 -9.43 2.79 -17.50
CA GLY A 36 -9.63 2.51 -16.08
C GLY A 36 -10.49 1.26 -15.83
N PRO A 37 -10.45 0.73 -14.61
CA PRO A 37 -11.31 -0.38 -14.24
C PRO A 37 -12.79 0.06 -14.23
N ASN A 38 -13.65 -0.75 -14.84
CA ASN A 38 -15.09 -0.74 -14.70
C ASN A 38 -15.50 -1.43 -13.39
N ASN A 39 -15.87 -0.65 -12.38
CA ASN A 39 -16.34 -1.17 -11.09
C ASN A 39 -17.54 -2.13 -11.22
N ARG A 40 -18.42 -1.95 -12.22
CA ARG A 40 -19.54 -2.87 -12.47
C ARG A 40 -19.07 -4.24 -12.96
N ALA A 41 -17.93 -4.30 -13.64
CA ALA A 41 -17.30 -5.57 -14.05
C ALA A 41 -16.46 -6.20 -12.93
N ALA A 42 -15.90 -5.40 -12.01
CA ALA A 42 -15.13 -5.88 -10.86
C ALA A 42 -15.95 -6.73 -9.87
N HIS A 43 -17.28 -6.55 -9.84
CA HIS A 43 -18.22 -7.36 -9.05
C HIS A 43 -18.88 -8.51 -9.83
N CYS A 44 -18.53 -8.70 -11.11
CA CYS A 44 -19.10 -9.77 -11.90
C CYS A 44 -18.37 -11.09 -11.60
N VAL A 45 -19.10 -12.09 -11.11
CA VAL A 45 -18.55 -13.39 -10.72
C VAL A 45 -17.90 -14.15 -11.90
N THR A 46 -18.30 -13.82 -13.13
CA THR A 46 -17.72 -14.39 -14.37
C THR A 46 -16.58 -13.57 -14.97
N ALA A 47 -16.26 -12.40 -14.40
CA ALA A 47 -15.10 -11.62 -14.84
C ALA A 47 -13.85 -12.16 -14.15
N GLU A 48 -13.36 -13.30 -14.63
CA GLU A 48 -12.18 -14.00 -14.10
C GLU A 48 -10.88 -13.16 -14.16
N THR A 49 -10.90 -11.98 -14.79
CA THR A 49 -9.69 -11.17 -15.02
C THR A 49 -9.98 -9.67 -15.01
N TYR A 50 -10.69 -9.17 -14.00
CA TYR A 50 -10.80 -7.72 -13.80
C TYR A 50 -9.74 -7.22 -12.83
N SER A 51 -8.70 -6.56 -13.34
CA SER A 51 -7.60 -5.97 -12.56
C SER A 51 -7.83 -4.47 -12.31
N GLY A 52 -7.19 -3.94 -11.26
CA GLY A 52 -7.16 -2.49 -10.99
C GLY A 52 -7.92 -2.04 -9.74
N ILE A 53 -8.64 -2.93 -9.05
CA ILE A 53 -9.23 -2.67 -7.72
C ILE A 53 -8.87 -3.82 -6.80
N GLU A 54 -7.91 -3.58 -5.90
CA GLU A 54 -7.32 -4.62 -5.04
C GLU A 54 -7.70 -4.44 -3.56
N TRP A 55 -8.87 -3.84 -3.31
CA TRP A 55 -9.46 -3.72 -1.98
C TRP A 55 -10.57 -4.77 -1.81
N ARG A 56 -10.29 -5.86 -1.10
CA ARG A 56 -11.26 -6.92 -0.79
C ARG A 56 -11.10 -7.42 0.66
N PRO A 57 -11.59 -6.66 1.65
CA PRO A 57 -11.41 -6.99 3.07
C PRO A 57 -12.25 -8.18 3.55
N GLY A 58 -13.26 -8.62 2.77
CA GLY A 58 -14.16 -9.70 3.15
C GLY A 58 -14.94 -9.35 4.42
N LEU A 59 -14.82 -10.19 5.45
CA LEU A 59 -15.47 -10.03 6.75
C LEU A 59 -14.60 -9.29 7.78
N ALA A 60 -13.48 -8.69 7.36
CA ALA A 60 -12.61 -7.98 8.29
C ALA A 60 -13.34 -6.83 8.97
N GLN A 61 -13.19 -6.74 10.29
CA GLN A 61 -13.73 -5.67 11.13
C GLN A 61 -12.64 -4.71 11.62
N ARG A 62 -11.37 -5.13 11.49
CA ARG A 62 -10.20 -4.32 11.78
C ARG A 62 -9.32 -4.20 10.54
N VAL A 63 -8.89 -2.99 10.20
CA VAL A 63 -8.07 -2.74 9.02
C VAL A 63 -6.77 -2.00 9.33
N LEU A 64 -5.75 -2.25 8.51
CA LEU A 64 -4.51 -1.48 8.48
C LEU A 64 -4.28 -0.98 7.07
N LEU A 65 -4.23 0.33 6.89
CA LEU A 65 -3.92 0.97 5.61
C LEU A 65 -2.55 1.64 5.76
N ALA A 66 -1.65 1.42 4.81
CA ALA A 66 -0.33 2.04 4.87
C ALA A 66 0.19 2.36 3.46
N GLY A 67 0.69 3.57 3.26
CA GLY A 67 1.32 3.89 2.00
C GLY A 67 1.96 5.26 1.92
N ASP A 68 2.64 5.49 0.81
CA ASP A 68 3.23 6.79 0.49
C ASP A 68 2.26 7.69 -0.30
N GLU A 69 2.72 8.87 -0.73
CA GLU A 69 1.90 9.86 -1.43
C GLU A 69 1.21 9.31 -2.69
N THR A 70 1.75 8.27 -3.31
CA THR A 70 1.16 7.64 -4.50
C THR A 70 -0.03 6.74 -4.16
N ALA A 71 -0.09 6.25 -2.92
CA ALA A 71 -1.16 5.41 -2.40
C ALA A 71 -2.27 6.22 -1.70
N VAL A 72 -2.01 7.48 -1.32
CA VAL A 72 -2.99 8.36 -0.66
C VAL A 72 -4.34 8.41 -1.40
N PRO A 73 -4.42 8.60 -2.73
CA PRO A 73 -5.72 8.62 -3.42
C PRO A 73 -6.50 7.31 -3.29
N ALA A 74 -5.82 6.17 -3.33
CA ALA A 74 -6.47 4.87 -3.18
C ALA A 74 -6.92 4.63 -1.72
N ILE A 75 -6.10 5.02 -0.74
CA ILE A 75 -6.46 4.91 0.67
C ILE A 75 -7.61 5.85 1.02
N GLY A 76 -7.63 7.08 0.49
CA GLY A 76 -8.76 8.00 0.65
C GLY A 76 -10.06 7.39 0.14
N ALA A 77 -10.07 6.85 -1.08
CA ALA A 77 -11.25 6.16 -1.63
C ALA A 77 -11.68 4.93 -0.80
N ILE A 78 -10.72 4.21 -0.21
CA ILE A 78 -11.03 3.11 0.72
C ILE A 78 -11.72 3.66 1.97
N LEU A 79 -11.13 4.67 2.62
CA LEU A 79 -11.64 5.29 3.85
C LEU A 79 -13.05 5.85 3.69
N GLU A 80 -13.32 6.53 2.57
CA GLU A 80 -14.64 7.05 2.20
C GLU A 80 -15.69 5.93 2.04
N SER A 81 -15.25 4.74 1.62
CA SER A 81 -16.13 3.59 1.38
C SER A 81 -16.37 2.70 2.60
N LEU A 82 -15.61 2.88 3.69
CA LEU A 82 -15.70 2.03 4.86
C LEU A 82 -17.02 2.28 5.61
N PRO A 83 -17.78 1.22 5.97
CA PRO A 83 -18.96 1.37 6.81
C PRO A 83 -18.57 1.68 8.26
N ALA A 84 -19.49 2.32 8.99
CA ALA A 84 -19.35 2.51 10.43
C ALA A 84 -19.13 1.19 11.19
N GLY A 85 -18.34 1.25 12.26
CA GLY A 85 -17.97 0.11 13.10
C GLY A 85 -16.76 -0.70 12.62
N ILE A 86 -16.20 -0.38 11.45
CA ILE A 86 -14.83 -0.82 11.11
C ILE A 86 -13.85 -0.01 11.93
N THR A 87 -12.87 -0.69 12.52
CA THR A 87 -11.81 -0.06 13.33
C THR A 87 -10.46 -0.22 12.66
N GLY A 88 -9.48 0.62 12.99
CA GLY A 88 -8.16 0.46 12.38
C GLY A 88 -7.26 1.67 12.42
N HIS A 89 -6.22 1.61 11.59
CA HIS A 89 -5.24 2.68 11.46
C HIS A 89 -4.87 2.87 9.98
N ALA A 90 -4.74 4.13 9.56
CA ALA A 90 -4.17 4.53 8.29
C ALA A 90 -2.87 5.31 8.50
N PHE A 91 -1.76 4.83 7.94
CA PHE A 91 -0.46 5.52 7.95
C PHE A 91 -0.15 6.06 6.55
N LEU A 92 -0.02 7.38 6.44
CA LEU A 92 0.12 8.07 5.16
C LEU A 92 1.41 8.88 5.15
N GLU A 93 2.42 8.39 4.44
CA GLU A 93 3.70 9.08 4.30
C GLU A 93 3.69 10.03 3.10
N VAL A 94 4.03 11.29 3.33
CA VAL A 94 4.06 12.32 2.28
C VAL A 94 5.34 13.16 2.36
N PRO A 95 5.74 13.85 1.28
CA PRO A 95 6.93 14.69 1.30
C PRO A 95 6.90 15.74 2.42
N GLU A 96 5.82 16.51 2.50
CA GLU A 96 5.73 17.67 3.39
C GLU A 96 4.38 17.70 4.12
N ALA A 97 4.32 18.39 5.26
CA ALA A 97 3.08 18.54 6.03
C ALA A 97 1.99 19.31 5.28
N GLY A 98 2.37 20.12 4.28
CA GLY A 98 1.42 20.80 3.39
C GLY A 98 0.73 19.85 2.40
N ASP A 99 1.21 18.61 2.25
CA ASP A 99 0.58 17.57 1.44
C ASP A 99 -0.49 16.78 2.22
N PHE A 100 -0.73 17.10 3.50
CA PHE A 100 -1.80 16.48 4.28
C PHE A 100 -3.16 16.85 3.70
N GLN A 101 -4.06 15.86 3.65
CA GLN A 101 -5.42 16.02 3.15
C GLN A 101 -6.41 15.81 4.29
N ASP A 102 -7.56 16.46 4.17
CA ASP A 102 -8.73 16.11 4.96
C ASP A 102 -9.37 14.87 4.32
N LEU A 103 -9.48 13.78 5.07
CA LEU A 103 -9.96 12.50 4.57
C LEU A 103 -11.21 12.10 5.35
N ASP A 104 -12.31 11.91 4.64
CA ASP A 104 -13.58 11.54 5.22
C ASP A 104 -13.67 10.02 5.46
N THR A 105 -14.24 9.64 6.60
CA THR A 105 -14.60 8.23 6.87
C THR A 105 -15.71 8.15 7.91
N GLU A 106 -16.65 7.24 7.70
CA GLU A 106 -17.68 6.88 8.69
C GLU A 106 -17.19 5.82 9.68
N ALA A 107 -15.99 5.26 9.46
CA ALA A 107 -15.38 4.23 10.27
C ALA A 107 -14.51 4.80 11.39
N ASP A 108 -14.24 3.98 12.41
CA ASP A 108 -13.39 4.33 13.56
C ASP A 108 -11.90 4.10 13.21
N ILE A 109 -11.40 4.84 12.21
CA ILE A 109 -10.00 4.74 11.74
C ILE A 109 -9.18 5.90 12.30
N GLU A 110 -8.09 5.58 13.00
CA GLU A 110 -7.07 6.57 13.33
C GLU A 110 -6.23 6.86 12.07
N ILE A 111 -6.18 8.12 11.64
CA ILE A 111 -5.35 8.53 10.49
C ILE A 111 -4.10 9.25 11.02
N THR A 112 -2.93 8.69 10.72
CA THR A 112 -1.63 9.28 11.06
C THR A 112 -0.88 9.67 9.81
N TRP A 113 -0.69 10.97 9.67
CA TRP A 113 0.13 11.55 8.62
C TRP A 113 1.61 11.60 9.01
N LEU A 114 2.47 11.21 8.08
CA LEU A 114 3.91 11.09 8.26
C LEU A 114 4.62 11.98 7.24
N ALA A 115 4.84 13.24 7.59
CA ALA A 115 5.61 14.16 6.73
C ALA A 115 7.11 13.84 6.85
N ARG A 116 7.74 13.47 5.72
CA ARG A 116 9.21 13.30 5.66
C ARG A 116 9.95 14.58 6.05
N GLY A 117 9.36 15.73 5.70
CA GLY A 117 9.76 17.07 6.11
C GLY A 117 11.22 17.36 5.82
N THR A 118 11.76 18.46 6.36
CA THR A 118 13.20 18.67 6.45
C THR A 118 13.60 18.72 7.92
N ALA A 119 13.64 17.58 8.59
CA ALA A 119 14.22 17.51 9.93
C ALA A 119 15.68 17.99 9.83
N LEU A 120 16.01 19.12 10.46
CA LEU A 120 17.36 19.68 10.51
C LEU A 120 17.94 20.06 9.13
N GLY A 121 17.10 20.45 8.17
CA GLY A 121 17.53 20.85 6.82
C GLY A 121 17.82 19.67 5.87
N ARG A 122 17.41 18.45 6.23
CA ARG A 122 17.46 17.27 5.35
C ARG A 122 16.14 16.51 5.39
N SER A 123 15.68 16.05 4.22
CA SER A 123 14.53 15.15 4.15
C SER A 123 14.88 13.78 4.72
N ARG A 124 13.97 13.23 5.52
CA ARG A 124 14.03 11.80 5.89
C ARG A 124 13.95 10.95 4.60
N PRO A 125 14.70 9.84 4.51
CA PRO A 125 14.52 8.83 3.48
C PRO A 125 13.07 8.40 3.31
N HIS A 126 12.68 8.15 2.05
CA HIS A 126 11.37 7.59 1.72
C HIS A 126 11.17 6.23 2.38
N GLY A 127 10.02 6.03 3.03
CA GLY A 127 9.66 4.78 3.69
C GLY A 127 10.11 4.67 5.14
N GLU A 128 11.06 5.49 5.60
CA GLU A 128 11.60 5.37 6.96
C GLU A 128 10.50 5.57 8.02
N LEU A 129 9.72 6.65 7.87
CA LEU A 129 8.63 6.96 8.81
C LEU A 129 7.51 5.93 8.72
N LEU A 130 7.17 5.46 7.50
CA LEU A 130 6.14 4.44 7.31
C LEU A 130 6.53 3.12 7.97
N HIS A 131 7.79 2.71 7.84
CA HIS A 131 8.34 1.56 8.53
C HIS A 131 8.26 1.69 10.05
N GLU A 132 8.72 2.82 10.59
CA GLU A 132 8.69 3.10 12.04
C GLU A 132 7.26 3.03 12.57
N ALA A 133 6.32 3.69 11.89
CA ALA A 133 4.91 3.75 12.30
C ALA A 133 4.23 2.38 12.27
N VAL A 134 4.36 1.62 11.17
CA VAL A 134 3.76 0.29 11.04
C VAL A 134 4.34 -0.69 12.06
N ARG A 135 5.66 -0.65 12.29
CA ARG A 135 6.32 -1.49 13.31
C ARG A 135 5.89 -1.13 14.74
N GLY A 136 5.66 0.15 15.00
CA GLY A 136 5.13 0.62 16.28
C GLY A 136 3.69 0.18 16.52
N ALA A 137 2.85 0.21 15.47
CA ALA A 137 1.45 -0.17 15.54
C ALA A 137 1.21 -1.70 15.59
N VAL A 138 2.11 -2.47 14.99
CA VAL A 138 2.01 -3.94 14.87
C VAL A 138 3.23 -4.62 15.51
N PRO A 139 3.40 -4.54 16.84
CA PRO A 139 4.58 -5.07 17.52
C PRO A 139 4.61 -6.61 17.51
N VAL A 140 5.81 -7.17 17.62
CA VAL A 140 6.05 -8.60 17.80
C VAL A 140 6.07 -8.93 19.31
N PRO A 141 5.47 -10.05 19.77
CA PRO A 141 4.60 -10.99 19.06
C PRO A 141 3.10 -10.78 19.37
N GLY A 142 2.21 -11.12 18.43
CA GLY A 142 0.79 -11.40 18.76
C GLY A 142 -0.26 -10.34 18.43
N TRP A 143 -0.02 -9.43 17.47
CA TRP A 143 -1.00 -8.37 17.14
C TRP A 143 -2.29 -8.86 16.46
N VAL A 144 -2.28 -9.97 15.71
CA VAL A 144 -3.50 -10.51 15.09
C VAL A 144 -4.09 -11.62 15.94
N GLY A 145 -4.82 -11.22 16.98
CA GLY A 145 -5.73 -12.12 17.67
C GLY A 145 -6.87 -12.50 16.73
N ILE A 146 -6.87 -13.73 16.22
CA ILE A 146 -7.84 -14.81 16.50
C ILE A 146 -7.07 -16.12 16.20
N ILE A 147 -6.76 -16.88 17.25
CA ILE A 147 -6.17 -18.24 17.22
C ILE A 147 -4.73 -18.33 16.70
N SER A 148 -3.77 -17.96 17.54
CA SER A 148 -2.66 -18.86 17.83
C SER A 148 -2.12 -18.53 19.21
N LEU A 149 -2.16 -19.51 20.10
CA LEU A 149 -1.55 -19.42 21.44
C LEU A 149 -0.03 -19.30 21.36
N ASP A 150 0.53 -19.55 20.18
CA ASP A 150 1.95 -19.48 19.91
C ASP A 150 2.20 -18.23 19.07
N GLY A 151 2.77 -17.20 19.68
CA GLY A 151 3.30 -15.99 19.03
C GLY A 151 4.49 -16.28 18.11
N ALA A 152 4.43 -17.38 17.36
CA ALA A 152 5.46 -17.83 16.45
C ALA A 152 5.43 -16.99 15.17
N ALA A 153 6.64 -16.60 14.73
CA ALA A 153 6.91 -16.01 13.43
C ALA A 153 6.19 -16.80 12.30
N GLY A 154 5.73 -16.08 11.28
CA GLY A 154 5.16 -16.68 10.08
C GLY A 154 6.24 -17.21 9.13
N PRO A 155 5.84 -17.88 8.03
CA PRO A 155 6.79 -18.40 7.05
C PRO A 155 7.62 -17.27 6.42
N GLU A 156 8.89 -17.55 6.10
CA GLU A 156 9.69 -16.61 5.30
C GLU A 156 9.01 -16.46 3.94
N PRO A 157 8.61 -15.24 3.56
CA PRO A 157 7.89 -15.06 2.31
C PRO A 157 8.90 -15.06 1.16
N GLU A 158 8.47 -15.53 -0.01
CA GLU A 158 9.34 -15.65 -1.20
C GLU A 158 10.10 -14.35 -1.48
N ASP A 159 11.37 -14.47 -1.83
CA ASP A 159 12.19 -13.30 -2.15
C ASP A 159 11.78 -12.76 -3.53
N VAL A 160 11.22 -11.55 -3.53
CA VAL A 160 10.83 -10.86 -4.76
C VAL A 160 11.97 -9.95 -5.20
N ASN A 161 12.51 -10.17 -6.40
CA ASN A 161 13.50 -9.27 -6.95
C ASN A 161 12.81 -8.04 -7.54
N VAL A 162 12.56 -7.05 -6.69
CA VAL A 162 11.89 -5.80 -7.06
C VAL A 162 12.62 -4.96 -8.13
N ASP A 163 13.88 -5.30 -8.48
CA ASP A 163 14.57 -4.71 -9.65
C ASP A 163 14.10 -5.30 -10.98
N ARG A 164 13.60 -6.55 -10.97
CA ARG A 164 13.20 -7.28 -12.18
C ARG A 164 11.70 -7.53 -12.23
N ASP A 165 11.08 -7.74 -11.08
CA ASP A 165 9.69 -8.18 -10.91
C ASP A 165 8.84 -7.08 -10.27
N ILE A 166 7.56 -7.03 -10.64
CA ILE A 166 6.58 -6.14 -10.01
C ILE A 166 6.08 -6.81 -8.74
N LEU A 167 6.24 -6.13 -7.59
CA LEU A 167 5.62 -6.57 -6.34
C LEU A 167 4.13 -6.25 -6.38
N TRP A 168 3.30 -7.22 -6.75
CA TRP A 168 1.85 -7.07 -6.77
C TRP A 168 1.18 -8.32 -6.21
N GLU A 169 1.11 -8.40 -4.89
CA GLU A 169 0.60 -9.56 -4.18
C GLU A 169 -0.74 -9.23 -3.51
N THR A 170 -1.75 -10.00 -3.85
CA THR A 170 -3.08 -9.88 -3.25
C THR A 170 -3.63 -11.27 -2.90
N PRO A 171 -4.44 -11.41 -1.84
CA PRO A 171 -4.98 -12.70 -1.42
C PRO A 171 -5.74 -13.46 -2.52
N LEU A 172 -6.28 -12.77 -3.51
CA LEU A 172 -7.04 -13.34 -4.63
C LEU A 172 -6.14 -13.95 -5.71
N ARG A 173 -4.87 -13.52 -5.79
CA ARG A 173 -3.90 -14.00 -6.78
C ARG A 173 -2.98 -15.08 -6.22
N MET A 174 -3.20 -15.54 -4.99
CA MET A 174 -2.41 -16.62 -4.39
C MET A 174 -2.69 -17.93 -5.10
N ASP A 175 -1.63 -18.65 -5.48
CA ASP A 175 -1.74 -20.00 -6.00
C ASP A 175 -1.95 -21.02 -4.88
N THR A 176 -2.20 -22.28 -5.26
CA THR A 176 -2.45 -23.38 -4.31
C THR A 176 -1.29 -23.56 -3.32
N ALA A 177 -0.05 -23.45 -3.78
CA ALA A 177 1.13 -23.64 -2.93
C ALA A 177 1.24 -22.53 -1.87
N ALA A 178 1.00 -21.28 -2.26
CA ALA A 178 0.97 -20.14 -1.34
C ALA A 178 -0.19 -20.24 -0.33
N ILE A 179 -1.33 -20.79 -0.74
CA ILE A 179 -2.47 -21.06 0.16
C ILE A 179 -2.13 -22.15 1.17
N GLU A 180 -1.54 -23.26 0.72
CA GLU A 180 -1.14 -24.38 1.59
C GLU A 180 -0.05 -23.97 2.59
N ALA A 181 0.87 -23.11 2.18
CA ALA A 181 1.92 -22.56 3.05
C ALA A 181 1.44 -21.43 3.97
N SER A 182 0.18 -20.95 3.83
CA SER A 182 -0.38 -19.92 4.69
C SER A 182 -0.59 -20.42 6.11
N ARG A 183 -0.78 -19.51 7.06
CA ARG A 183 -0.94 -19.87 8.48
C ARG A 183 -2.25 -20.63 8.73
N ASN A 184 -3.30 -20.32 7.98
CA ASN A 184 -4.63 -20.92 8.13
C ASN A 184 -5.12 -21.54 6.82
N PRO A 185 -4.49 -22.59 6.28
CA PRO A 185 -4.78 -23.09 4.93
C PRO A 185 -6.24 -23.49 4.72
N GLY A 186 -6.94 -23.95 5.75
CA GLY A 186 -8.36 -24.32 5.70
C GLY A 186 -9.36 -23.15 5.71
N LEU A 187 -8.91 -21.91 5.95
CA LEU A 187 -9.79 -20.72 5.93
C LEU A 187 -9.70 -20.01 4.58
N PRO A 188 -10.83 -19.62 3.95
CA PRO A 188 -10.78 -18.87 2.72
C PRO A 188 -10.30 -17.42 2.95
N SER A 189 -9.80 -16.78 1.88
CA SER A 189 -9.49 -15.36 1.89
C SER A 189 -10.72 -14.53 2.30
N GLY A 190 -10.52 -13.50 3.12
CA GLY A 190 -11.60 -12.64 3.62
C GLY A 190 -12.45 -13.25 4.75
N ALA A 191 -12.14 -14.45 5.26
CA ALA A 191 -12.84 -15.02 6.42
C ALA A 191 -12.34 -14.52 7.78
N LEU A 192 -11.18 -13.89 7.80
CA LEU A 192 -10.50 -13.48 9.03
C LEU A 192 -10.88 -12.04 9.42
N PRO A 193 -10.87 -11.70 10.73
CA PRO A 193 -11.40 -10.43 11.24
C PRO A 193 -10.50 -9.22 10.95
N PHE A 194 -9.32 -9.44 10.37
CA PHE A 194 -8.32 -8.42 10.10
C PHE A 194 -7.91 -8.41 8.62
N TYR A 195 -7.68 -7.22 8.07
CA TYR A 195 -7.15 -7.03 6.72
C TYR A 195 -6.17 -5.85 6.63
N ALA A 196 -5.08 -6.00 5.89
CA ALA A 196 -4.13 -4.95 5.59
C ALA A 196 -4.06 -4.65 4.09
N TRP A 197 -3.95 -3.38 3.75
CA TRP A 197 -3.71 -2.91 2.39
C TRP A 197 -2.53 -1.95 2.39
N ILE A 198 -1.46 -2.33 1.69
CA ILE A 198 -0.18 -1.66 1.78
C ILE A 198 0.34 -1.39 0.38
N ALA A 199 0.57 -0.12 0.03
CA ALA A 199 1.05 0.28 -1.28
C ALA A 199 2.03 1.46 -1.25
N GLY A 200 2.98 1.50 -2.17
CA GLY A 200 3.95 2.58 -2.28
C GLY A 200 5.22 2.16 -3.02
N GLU A 201 6.37 2.72 -2.64
CA GLU A 201 7.67 2.35 -3.21
C GLU A 201 8.01 0.86 -2.98
N ALA A 202 8.37 0.15 -4.05
CA ALA A 202 8.47 -1.31 -4.06
C ALA A 202 9.49 -1.90 -3.05
N GLY A 203 10.60 -1.21 -2.81
CA GLY A 203 11.60 -1.61 -1.80
C GLY A 203 11.05 -1.50 -0.38
N VAL A 204 10.41 -0.37 -0.06
CA VAL A 204 9.72 -0.15 1.22
C VAL A 204 8.65 -1.21 1.47
N ILE A 205 7.80 -1.47 0.46
CA ILE A 205 6.73 -2.46 0.59
C ILE A 205 7.30 -3.88 0.73
N LYS A 206 8.39 -4.22 0.03
CA LYS A 206 9.07 -5.51 0.20
C LYS A 206 9.56 -5.73 1.64
N GLU A 207 10.13 -4.70 2.27
CA GLU A 207 10.58 -4.78 3.66
C GLU A 207 9.41 -4.89 4.65
N LEU A 208 8.31 -4.16 4.43
CA LEU A 208 7.08 -4.28 5.24
C LEU A 208 6.46 -5.67 5.10
N ARG A 209 6.45 -6.22 3.88
CA ARG A 209 5.99 -7.59 3.61
C ARG A 209 6.74 -8.63 4.42
N ARG A 210 8.07 -8.55 4.40
CA ARG A 210 8.92 -9.43 5.21
C ARG A 210 8.57 -9.30 6.69
N TYR A 211 8.48 -8.08 7.22
CA TYR A 211 8.16 -7.86 8.63
C TYR A 211 6.79 -8.43 9.03
N LEU A 212 5.73 -8.06 8.31
CA LEU A 212 4.37 -8.40 8.68
C LEU A 212 4.06 -9.89 8.52
N VAL A 213 4.57 -10.53 7.47
CA VAL A 213 4.32 -11.95 7.24
C VAL A 213 5.24 -12.80 8.12
N ARG A 214 6.55 -12.55 8.08
CA ARG A 214 7.53 -13.37 8.80
C ARG A 214 7.62 -13.03 10.27
N ASP A 215 7.92 -11.78 10.60
CA ASP A 215 8.26 -11.42 11.99
C ASP A 215 7.00 -11.35 12.87
N VAL A 216 5.90 -10.80 12.34
CA VAL A 216 4.62 -10.68 13.06
C VAL A 216 3.77 -11.95 12.92
N GLY A 217 3.84 -12.65 11.79
CA GLY A 217 3.03 -13.85 11.55
C GLY A 217 1.63 -13.57 11.00
N ILE A 218 1.43 -12.45 10.29
CA ILE A 218 0.17 -12.17 9.59
C ILE A 218 -0.02 -13.20 8.47
N ASP A 219 -1.19 -13.81 8.43
CA ASP A 219 -1.55 -14.71 7.33
C ASP A 219 -1.57 -13.92 6.02
N ARG A 220 -0.87 -14.42 4.98
CA ARG A 220 -0.81 -13.77 3.66
C ARG A 220 -2.18 -13.52 3.04
N LYS A 221 -3.22 -14.25 3.45
CA LYS A 221 -4.60 -14.02 3.00
C LYS A 221 -5.27 -12.79 3.63
N GLN A 222 -4.63 -12.16 4.61
CA GLN A 222 -5.10 -10.96 5.30
C GLN A 222 -4.36 -9.70 4.88
N VAL A 223 -3.48 -9.75 3.87
CA VAL A 223 -2.70 -8.57 3.49
C VAL A 223 -2.48 -8.50 1.98
N ALA A 224 -2.64 -7.30 1.41
CA ALA A 224 -2.25 -6.97 0.05
C ALA A 224 -1.01 -6.05 0.06
N PHE A 225 -0.03 -6.37 -0.79
CA PHE A 225 1.21 -5.62 -0.97
C PHE A 225 1.36 -5.19 -2.43
N MET A 226 1.43 -3.87 -2.68
CA MET A 226 1.54 -3.31 -4.03
C MET A 226 2.70 -2.30 -4.13
N GLY A 227 3.75 -2.65 -4.86
CA GLY A 227 4.80 -1.73 -5.27
C GLY A 227 4.34 -0.88 -6.45
N TYR A 228 3.87 0.33 -6.20
CA TYR A 228 3.34 1.25 -7.21
C TYR A 228 4.42 1.88 -8.08
N TRP A 229 5.61 2.07 -7.51
CA TRP A 229 6.74 2.67 -8.20
C TRP A 229 8.06 2.20 -7.58
N ARG A 230 9.17 2.48 -8.26
CA ARG A 230 10.52 2.17 -7.76
C ARG A 230 11.43 3.37 -7.95
N LYS A 231 12.20 3.69 -6.91
CA LYS A 231 13.19 4.78 -7.01
C LYS A 231 14.23 4.48 -8.09
N GLY A 232 14.38 5.42 -9.04
CA GLY A 232 15.38 5.32 -10.11
C GLY A 232 14.98 4.43 -11.29
N LYS A 233 13.73 3.94 -11.34
CA LYS A 233 13.22 3.13 -12.45
C LYS A 233 11.89 3.70 -12.93
N ALA A 234 11.78 3.95 -14.23
CA ALA A 234 10.50 4.27 -14.86
C ALA A 234 9.79 2.97 -15.28
N GLU A 235 8.46 2.99 -15.27
CA GLU A 235 7.67 1.94 -15.92
C GLU A 235 7.98 1.93 -17.43
N LEU A 236 8.20 0.73 -17.99
CA LEU A 236 8.58 0.51 -19.39
C LEU A 236 7.35 0.50 -20.31
#